data_AF-A0A9D5UGG6-F1
#
_entry.id   AF-A0A9D5UGG6-F1
#
_cell.length_a   1.000
_cell.length_b   1.000
_cell.length_c   1.000
_cell.angle_alpha   90.00
_cell.angle_beta   90.00
_cell.angle_gamma   90.00
#
_symmetry.space_group_name_H-M   'P 1'
#
loop_
_entity.id
_entity.type
_entity.pdbx_description
1 polymer ?
#
loop_
_entity_poly.entity_id
_entity_poly.type
_entity_poly.pdbx_seq_one_letter_code
_entity_poly.pdbx_strand_id
1 'polypeptide(L)'
;MKKLAIVLLLGLSACAATAEPTNGEVKQVDNGSLTMWNTNSQSWLSVEDFWVEYAKNNGGLTWGKTDVYPDYDKVNEGDKILIQLDQGTCLMQFFHSRWRIANDVRRWNDQINDFGGCPHVFE
;
A
#
# COMPACT_ATOMS: atom_id res chain seq x y z
N MET A 1 -8.64 57.70 39.95
CA MET A 1 -8.80 57.38 38.51
C MET A 1 -7.94 56.17 38.17
N LYS A 2 -8.47 54.95 38.25
CA LYS A 2 -7.72 53.72 37.93
C LYS A 2 -8.16 53.26 36.53
N LYS A 3 -7.26 53.43 35.55
CA LYS A 3 -7.46 52.95 34.18
C LYS A 3 -7.38 51.42 34.19
N LEU A 4 -8.48 50.74 33.87
CA LEU A 4 -8.50 49.30 33.66
C LEU A 4 -7.89 49.03 32.27
N ALA A 5 -6.71 48.41 32.24
CA ALA A 5 -6.12 47.90 31.00
C ALA A 5 -6.67 46.49 30.77
N ILE A 6 -7.54 46.33 29.77
CA ILE A 6 -8.00 45.03 29.29
C ILE A 6 -6.91 44.49 28.37
N VAL A 7 -6.15 43.51 28.85
CA VAL A 7 -5.18 42.76 28.05
C VAL A 7 -5.94 41.68 27.31
N LEU A 8 -6.08 41.85 25.99
CA LEU A 8 -6.68 40.88 25.08
C LEU A 8 -5.64 39.76 24.83
N LEU A 9 -5.75 38.65 25.54
CA LEU A 9 -4.96 37.44 25.25
C LEU A 9 -5.48 36.80 23.95
N LEU A 10 -4.79 37.04 22.85
CA LEU A 10 -4.92 36.26 21.61
C LEU A 10 -4.29 34.87 21.86
N GLY A 11 -5.14 33.90 22.20
CA GLY A 11 -4.75 32.49 22.27
C GLY A 11 -4.43 31.94 20.89
N LEU A 12 -3.15 31.78 20.58
CA LEU A 12 -2.68 30.98 19.46
C LEU A 12 -2.90 29.50 19.79
N SER A 13 -4.04 28.95 19.40
CA SER A 13 -4.23 27.49 19.36
C SER A 13 -3.35 26.92 18.25
N ALA A 14 -2.19 26.38 18.62
CA ALA A 14 -1.40 25.55 17.74
C ALA A 14 -2.18 24.23 17.51
N CYS A 15 -2.83 24.10 16.35
CA CYS A 15 -3.27 22.79 15.89
C CYS A 15 -2.02 21.97 15.57
N ALA A 16 -1.75 20.93 16.37
CA ALA A 16 -0.76 19.94 16.00
C ALA A 16 -1.28 19.21 14.77
N ALA A 17 -0.77 19.57 13.59
CA ALA A 17 -1.05 18.84 12.37
C ALA A 17 -0.35 17.48 12.47
N THR A 18 -1.12 16.42 12.62
CA THR A 18 -0.66 15.05 12.40
C THR A 18 -0.27 14.93 10.93
N ALA A 19 0.95 14.45 10.64
CA ALA A 19 1.36 14.19 9.27
C ALA A 19 0.40 13.21 8.61
N GLU A 20 -0.03 13.53 7.38
CA GLU A 20 -0.88 12.64 6.59
C GLU A 20 -0.13 11.32 6.30
N PRO A 21 -0.82 10.17 6.31
CA PRO A 21 -0.16 8.89 6.04
C PRO A 21 0.35 8.83 4.60
N THR A 22 1.43 8.07 4.40
CA THR A 22 2.07 7.90 3.08
C THR A 22 1.42 6.77 2.27
N ASN A 23 1.42 6.86 0.93
CA ASN A 23 0.80 5.81 0.10
C ASN A 23 1.50 4.46 0.30
N GLY A 24 0.73 3.45 0.68
CA GLY A 24 1.21 2.11 1.03
C GLY A 24 1.77 1.99 2.45
N GLU A 25 1.60 3.01 3.29
CA GLU A 25 1.82 2.87 4.73
C GLU A 25 0.95 1.76 5.28
N VAL A 26 1.51 0.95 6.19
CA VAL A 26 0.85 -0.23 6.76
C VAL A 26 0.52 0.03 8.21
N LYS A 27 -0.71 -0.32 8.61
CA LYS A 27 -1.10 -0.39 10.02
C LYS A 27 -1.78 -1.72 10.31
N GLN A 28 -1.60 -2.20 11.52
CA GLN A 28 -2.38 -3.28 12.08
C GLN A 28 -3.60 -2.70 12.81
N VAL A 29 -4.79 -3.21 12.52
CA VAL A 29 -6.02 -2.86 13.26
C VAL A 29 -6.24 -3.83 14.42
N ASP A 30 -7.16 -3.51 15.33
CA ASP A 30 -7.34 -4.20 16.63
C ASP A 30 -7.52 -5.73 16.54
N ASN A 31 -8.06 -6.23 15.42
CA ASN A 31 -8.26 -7.66 15.20
C ASN A 31 -7.01 -8.39 14.64
N GLY A 32 -5.87 -7.71 14.54
CA GLY A 32 -4.63 -8.25 13.98
C GLY A 32 -4.52 -8.16 12.45
N SER A 33 -5.56 -7.70 11.74
CA SER A 33 -5.51 -7.55 10.28
C SER A 33 -4.63 -6.37 9.88
N LEU A 34 -3.93 -6.51 8.76
CA LEU A 34 -3.18 -5.41 8.15
C LEU A 34 -4.07 -4.61 7.20
N THR A 35 -3.86 -3.30 7.20
CA THR A 35 -4.46 -2.36 6.24
C THR A 35 -3.39 -1.44 5.68
N MET A 36 -3.62 -0.96 4.46
CA MET A 36 -2.68 -0.09 3.75
C MET A 36 -3.34 1.24 3.39
N TRP A 37 -2.65 2.35 3.62
CA TRP A 37 -3.16 3.66 3.24
C TRP A 37 -3.08 3.84 1.73
N ASN A 38 -4.21 4.19 1.11
CA ASN A 38 -4.27 4.55 -0.30
C ASN A 38 -4.49 6.06 -0.44
N THR A 39 -3.53 6.76 -1.06
CA THR A 39 -3.61 8.22 -1.23
C THR A 39 -4.69 8.65 -2.24
N ASN A 40 -5.02 7.82 -3.23
CA ASN A 40 -6.03 8.16 -4.23
C ASN A 40 -7.45 8.14 -3.63
N SER A 41 -7.76 7.15 -2.81
CA SER A 41 -9.05 7.03 -2.12
C SER A 41 -9.09 7.73 -0.76
N GLN A 42 -7.94 8.21 -0.27
CA GLN A 42 -7.78 8.80 1.07
C GLN A 42 -8.34 7.89 2.17
N SER A 43 -8.06 6.60 2.08
CA SER A 43 -8.61 5.61 2.99
C SER A 43 -7.63 4.47 3.28
N TRP A 44 -7.79 3.87 4.45
CA TRP A 44 -7.15 2.61 4.79
C TRP A 44 -7.93 1.47 4.14
N LEU A 45 -7.27 0.73 3.24
CA LEU A 45 -7.83 -0.40 2.53
C LEU A 45 -7.30 -1.72 3.13
N SER A 46 -7.97 -2.83 2.85
CA SER A 46 -7.32 -4.13 3.04
C SER A 46 -6.05 -4.21 2.17
N VAL A 47 -5.11 -5.08 2.52
CA VAL A 47 -3.88 -5.26 1.72
C VAL A 47 -4.22 -5.66 0.27
N GLU A 48 -5.16 -6.59 0.07
CA GLU A 48 -5.56 -7.00 -1.28
C GLU A 48 -6.25 -5.88 -2.06
N ASP A 49 -7.15 -5.11 -1.45
CA ASP A 49 -7.80 -3.97 -2.12
C ASP A 49 -6.79 -2.88 -2.49
N PHE A 50 -5.82 -2.60 -1.61
CA PHE A 50 -4.73 -1.70 -1.92
C PHE A 50 -3.91 -2.20 -3.12
N TRP A 51 -3.61 -3.50 -3.18
CA TRP A 51 -2.87 -4.09 -4.30
C TRP A 51 -3.63 -4.01 -5.62
N VAL A 52 -4.95 -4.25 -5.60
CA VAL A 52 -5.80 -4.09 -6.78
C VAL A 52 -5.75 -2.65 -7.28
N GLU A 53 -5.86 -1.67 -6.39
CA GLU A 53 -5.80 -0.26 -6.77
C GLU A 53 -4.39 0.16 -7.20
N TYR A 54 -3.34 -0.35 -6.56
CA TYR A 54 -1.95 -0.09 -6.98
C TYR A 54 -1.67 -0.68 -8.37
N ALA A 55 -2.15 -1.90 -8.65
CA ALA A 55 -1.94 -2.55 -9.93
C ALA A 55 -2.57 -1.79 -11.10
N LYS A 56 -3.75 -1.19 -10.88
CA LYS A 56 -4.43 -0.36 -11.88
C LYS A 56 -3.77 0.99 -12.10
N ASN A 57 -3.25 1.61 -11.04
CA ASN A 57 -2.89 3.03 -11.05
C ASN A 57 -1.38 3.31 -11.17
N ASN A 58 -0.51 2.30 -11.06
CA ASN A 58 0.95 2.50 -10.99
C ASN A 58 1.71 2.05 -12.25
N GLY A 59 1.14 2.33 -13.43
CA GLY A 59 1.73 2.03 -14.74
C GLY A 59 1.90 0.54 -15.04
N GLY A 60 2.38 0.22 -16.25
CA GLY A 60 2.48 -1.16 -16.75
C GLY A 60 1.11 -1.81 -16.99
N LEU A 61 1.11 -2.99 -17.60
CA LEU A 61 -0.11 -3.78 -17.74
C LEU A 61 -0.44 -4.48 -16.42
N THR A 62 -1.72 -4.51 -16.05
CA THR A 62 -2.20 -5.42 -15.01
C THR A 62 -2.80 -6.66 -15.67
N TRP A 63 -2.25 -7.82 -15.33
CA TRP A 63 -2.69 -9.14 -15.80
C TRP A 63 -3.87 -9.69 -15.00
N GLY A 64 -4.43 -8.89 -14.09
CA GLY A 64 -5.54 -9.29 -13.23
C GLY A 64 -5.13 -10.23 -12.11
N LYS A 65 -6.14 -10.92 -11.56
CA LYS A 65 -6.00 -11.94 -10.51
C LYS A 65 -6.13 -13.33 -11.12
N THR A 66 -5.14 -14.19 -10.92
CA THR A 66 -5.03 -15.50 -11.58
C THR A 66 -4.05 -16.40 -10.82
N ASP A 67 -4.09 -17.70 -11.03
CA ASP A 67 -3.13 -18.69 -10.54
C ASP A 67 -2.05 -19.06 -11.59
N VAL A 68 -2.16 -18.52 -12.80
CA VAL A 68 -1.23 -18.79 -13.91
C VAL A 68 -0.43 -17.53 -14.27
N TYR A 69 0.90 -17.68 -14.34
CA TYR A 69 1.79 -16.63 -14.82
C TYR A 69 1.64 -16.38 -16.33
N PRO A 70 1.63 -15.12 -16.78
CA PRO A 70 1.67 -14.78 -18.20
C PRO A 70 2.94 -15.28 -18.88
N ASP A 71 2.83 -15.50 -20.17
CA ASP A 71 3.96 -15.83 -21.05
C ASP A 71 5.03 -14.73 -21.00
N TYR A 72 6.29 -15.13 -20.81
CA TYR A 72 7.43 -14.22 -20.64
C TYR A 72 7.70 -13.36 -21.88
N ASP A 73 7.29 -13.82 -23.06
CA ASP A 73 7.42 -13.05 -24.31
C ASP A 73 6.40 -11.90 -24.42
N LYS A 74 5.40 -11.85 -23.52
CA LYS A 74 4.32 -10.87 -23.56
C LYS A 74 4.37 -9.85 -22.41
N VAL A 75 5.18 -10.12 -21.39
CA VAL A 75 5.29 -9.26 -20.20
C VAL A 75 6.32 -8.16 -20.43
N ASN A 76 6.05 -6.99 -19.86
CA ASN A 76 6.95 -5.85 -19.91
C ASN A 76 7.41 -5.44 -18.50
N GLU A 77 8.54 -4.74 -18.44
CA GLU A 77 9.04 -4.18 -17.18
C GLU A 77 7.97 -3.30 -16.52
N GLY A 78 7.68 -3.59 -15.25
CA GLY A 78 6.65 -2.88 -14.49
C GLY A 78 5.25 -3.47 -14.61
N ASP A 79 5.03 -4.51 -15.41
CA ASP A 79 3.75 -5.24 -15.41
C ASP A 79 3.47 -5.86 -14.05
N LYS A 80 2.19 -6.03 -13.72
CA LYS A 80 1.72 -6.48 -12.41
C LYS A 80 0.70 -7.59 -12.55
N ILE A 81 0.70 -8.51 -11.60
CA ILE A 81 -0.25 -9.61 -11.50
C ILE A 81 -0.58 -9.85 -10.03
N LEU A 82 -1.82 -10.18 -9.73
CA LEU A 82 -2.20 -10.72 -8.44
C LEU A 82 -2.23 -12.25 -8.55
N ILE A 83 -1.13 -12.90 -8.18
CA ILE A 83 -1.03 -14.36 -8.22
C ILE A 83 -1.84 -14.96 -7.06
N GLN A 84 -2.72 -15.91 -7.34
CA GLN A 84 -3.56 -16.61 -6.36
C GLN A 84 -2.97 -17.98 -6.08
N LEU A 85 -2.65 -18.23 -4.81
CA LEU A 85 -2.28 -19.54 -4.28
C LEU A 85 -3.33 -20.00 -3.26
N ASP A 86 -3.23 -21.25 -2.81
CA ASP A 86 -4.09 -21.81 -1.77
C ASP A 86 -3.97 -21.05 -0.44
N GLN A 87 -2.77 -20.53 -0.15
CA GLN A 87 -2.45 -19.76 1.06
C GLN A 87 -2.93 -18.31 0.99
N GLY A 88 -3.29 -17.82 -0.20
CA GLY A 88 -3.78 -16.47 -0.42
C GLY A 88 -3.22 -15.80 -1.68
N THR A 89 -3.53 -14.53 -1.83
CA THR A 89 -3.06 -13.73 -2.97
C THR A 89 -1.69 -13.13 -2.67
N CYS A 90 -0.87 -12.91 -3.70
CA CYS A 90 0.28 -12.03 -3.63
C CYS A 90 0.31 -11.09 -4.84
N LEU A 91 0.61 -9.80 -4.63
CA LEU A 91 0.90 -8.89 -5.73
C LEU A 91 2.35 -9.09 -6.19
N MET A 92 2.51 -9.43 -7.46
CA MET A 92 3.80 -9.55 -8.12
C MET A 92 3.99 -8.43 -9.14
N GLN A 93 5.24 -8.01 -9.35
CA GLN A 93 5.64 -7.07 -10.37
C GLN A 93 6.78 -7.67 -11.21
N PHE A 94 6.68 -7.57 -12.53
CA PHE A 94 7.75 -7.96 -13.43
C PHE A 94 8.85 -6.90 -13.37
N PHE A 95 10.02 -7.29 -12.86
CA PHE A 95 11.12 -6.37 -12.60
C PHE A 95 12.48 -7.05 -12.78
N HIS A 96 13.32 -6.46 -13.62
CA HIS A 96 14.60 -7.01 -14.07
C HIS A 96 14.43 -8.43 -14.64
N SER A 97 13.56 -8.57 -15.65
CA SER A 97 13.35 -9.80 -16.43
C SER A 97 12.77 -11.00 -15.66
N ARG A 98 12.13 -10.78 -14.51
CA ARG A 98 11.42 -11.83 -13.77
C ARG A 98 10.33 -11.26 -12.88
N TRP A 99 9.35 -12.10 -12.53
CA TRP A 99 8.38 -11.78 -11.50
C TRP A 99 9.03 -11.69 -10.12
N ARG A 100 8.70 -10.64 -9.38
CA ARG A 100 9.12 -10.42 -8.00
C ARG A 100 7.90 -10.06 -7.16
N ILE A 101 7.94 -10.37 -5.87
CA ILE A 101 6.94 -9.83 -4.93
C ILE A 101 6.99 -8.31 -5.04
N ALA A 102 5.84 -7.65 -5.20
CA ALA A 102 5.83 -6.21 -5.44
C ALA A 102 6.47 -5.43 -4.27
N ASN A 103 6.43 -5.97 -3.05
CA ASN A 103 7.10 -5.39 -1.88
C ASN A 103 8.64 -5.43 -1.97
N ASP A 104 9.22 -6.36 -2.74
CA ASP A 104 10.67 -6.40 -3.01
C ASP A 104 11.09 -5.29 -3.99
N VAL A 105 10.17 -4.86 -4.86
CA VAL A 105 10.40 -3.78 -5.83
C VAL A 105 10.07 -2.43 -5.20
N ARG A 106 8.95 -2.35 -4.49
CA ARG A 106 8.47 -1.19 -3.75
C ARG A 106 8.38 -1.56 -2.27
N ARG A 107 9.40 -1.20 -1.50
CA ARG A 107 9.49 -1.54 -0.08
C ARG A 107 8.49 -0.74 0.76
N TRP A 108 7.29 -1.29 0.96
CA TRP A 108 6.24 -0.68 1.79
C TRP A 108 6.45 -0.98 3.27
N ASN A 109 6.49 -2.26 3.62
CA ASN A 109 6.69 -2.73 5.00
C ASN A 109 7.08 -4.22 4.98
N ASP A 110 7.96 -4.64 5.87
CA ASP A 110 8.44 -6.02 5.91
C ASP A 110 7.32 -7.03 6.22
N GLN A 111 6.29 -6.65 6.99
CA GLN A 111 5.14 -7.52 7.29
C GLN A 111 4.34 -7.95 6.05
N ILE A 112 4.47 -7.22 4.93
CA ILE A 112 3.78 -7.55 3.68
C ILE A 112 4.40 -8.78 3.00
N ASN A 113 5.68 -9.09 3.26
CA ASN A 113 6.31 -10.30 2.73
C ASN A 113 5.68 -11.57 3.32
N ASP A 114 5.13 -11.46 4.53
CA ASP A 114 4.46 -12.55 5.25
C ASP A 114 2.94 -12.58 5.02
N PHE A 115 2.40 -11.69 4.18
CA PHE A 115 0.97 -11.57 3.94
C PHE A 115 0.48 -12.49 2.82
N GLY A 116 -0.62 -13.20 3.08
CA GLY A 116 -1.35 -13.99 2.09
C GLY A 116 -0.47 -15.07 1.45
N GLY A 117 -0.45 -15.11 0.12
CA GLY A 117 0.35 -16.08 -0.63
C GLY A 117 1.82 -15.71 -0.79
N CYS A 118 2.24 -14.49 -0.41
CA CYS A 118 3.57 -13.97 -0.73
C CYS A 118 4.75 -14.83 -0.26
N PRO A 119 4.72 -15.47 0.92
CA PRO A 119 5.80 -16.37 1.35
C PRO A 119 6.02 -17.58 0.43
N HIS A 120 5.00 -17.96 -0.34
CA HIS A 120 4.92 -19.24 -1.04
C HIS A 120 4.96 -19.11 -2.57
N VAL A 121 5.09 -17.89 -3.13
CA VAL A 121 4.98 -17.66 -4.59
C VAL A 121 6.08 -18.30 -5.44
N PHE A 122 7.13 -18.82 -4.81
CA PHE A 122 8.29 -19.45 -5.47
C PHE A 122 8.56 -20.88 -5.00
N GLU A 123 7.63 -21.48 -4.26
CA GLU A 123 7.72 -22.88 -3.82
C GLU A 123 7.38 -23.88 -4.93
#